data_AF-A0A366DRG4-F1
#
_entry.id   AF-A0A366DRG4-F1
#
_cell.length_a   1.000
_cell.length_b   1.000
_cell.length_c   1.000
_cell.angle_alpha   90.00
_cell.angle_beta   90.00
_cell.angle_gamma   90.00
#
_symmetry.space_group_name_H-M   'P 1'
#
loop_
_entity.id
_entity.type
_entity.pdbx_description
1 polymer ?
#
loop_
_entity_poly.entity_id
_entity_poly.type
_entity_poly.pdbx_seq_one_letter_code
_entity_poly.pdbx_strand_id
1 'polypeptide(L)'
;MTGQRQRRGLRRADGALLVRSGAELRKTRARIPATRCIGGGKRRYFTRGDAELVLASLDRDDPRRRERRAYRCPMCHGWHLTSRTLAQHRAEQLAAAHSSDSVVHDGELHDHTPRPVRGQRADPVRENTRTAPADPARQVPTPAEVAARTAALRRRRVEATESPVPPRSVRNNRIAKLLRTAITRLTRIAPRRGR
;
A
#
# COMPACT_ATOMS: atom_id res chain seq x y z
N MET A 1 1.98 16.98 37.06
CA MET A 1 1.99 17.81 35.84
C MET A 1 2.15 16.92 34.60
N THR A 2 1.05 16.36 34.08
CA THR A 2 1.06 15.48 32.91
C THR A 2 0.64 16.27 31.67
N GLY A 3 1.62 16.60 30.82
CA GLY A 3 1.42 17.35 29.59
C GLY A 3 0.56 16.60 28.59
N GLN A 4 -0.74 16.90 28.55
CA GLN A 4 -1.62 16.61 27.43
C GLN A 4 -1.11 17.37 26.20
N ARG A 5 -0.23 16.73 25.42
CA ARG A 5 0.18 17.24 24.10
C ARG A 5 -1.04 17.24 23.19
N GLN A 6 -1.59 18.42 23.01
CA GLN A 6 -2.66 18.77 22.10
C GLN A 6 -2.35 18.25 20.69
N ARG A 7 -2.97 17.14 20.30
CA ARG A 7 -3.04 16.70 18.90
C ARG A 7 -4.14 17.47 18.18
N ARG A 8 -3.99 18.79 18.11
CA ARG A 8 -4.88 19.65 17.32
C ARG A 8 -4.45 19.59 15.85
N GLY A 9 -5.22 18.83 15.07
CA GLY A 9 -5.70 19.24 13.76
C GLY A 9 -4.70 19.47 12.62
N LEU A 10 -4.20 18.40 12.01
CA LEU A 10 -3.93 18.39 10.55
C LEU A 10 -5.14 17.83 9.80
N ARG A 11 -6.34 18.32 10.13
CA ARG A 11 -7.56 18.04 9.36
C ARG A 11 -8.06 19.36 8.79
N ARG A 12 -7.90 19.55 7.48
CA ARG A 12 -8.70 20.53 6.72
C ARG A 12 -10.12 19.98 6.54
N ALA A 13 -11.05 20.88 6.26
CA ALA A 13 -12.49 20.63 6.11
C ALA A 13 -12.84 19.55 5.07
N ASP A 14 -11.95 19.28 4.09
CA ASP A 14 -12.20 18.37 2.97
C ASP A 14 -11.46 17.02 3.05
N GLY A 15 -10.71 16.77 4.14
CA GLY A 15 -10.11 15.46 4.44
C GLY A 15 -8.91 15.02 3.58
N ALA A 16 -8.50 15.76 2.55
CA ALA A 16 -7.36 15.41 1.71
C ALA A 16 -6.01 15.86 2.31
N LEU A 17 -5.04 14.93 2.39
CA LEU A 17 -3.65 15.23 2.72
C LEU A 17 -2.97 15.89 1.51
N LEU A 18 -2.60 17.16 1.62
CA LEU A 18 -1.83 17.89 0.59
C LEU A 18 -0.33 17.55 0.63
N VAL A 19 0.02 16.29 0.89
CA VAL A 19 1.41 15.87 0.94
C VAL A 19 1.84 15.43 -0.44
N ARG A 20 2.81 16.12 -1.03
CA ARG A 20 3.26 15.87 -2.42
C ARG A 20 4.48 14.98 -2.50
N SER A 21 5.22 14.83 -1.41
CA SER A 21 6.44 14.01 -1.36
C SER A 21 6.59 13.19 -0.08
N GLY A 22 7.34 12.09 -0.16
CA GLY A 22 7.67 11.27 1.01
C GLY A 22 8.46 12.05 2.08
N ALA A 23 9.30 13.00 1.67
CA ALA A 23 10.06 13.85 2.59
C ALA A 23 9.15 14.80 3.39
N GLU A 24 8.15 15.39 2.73
CA GLU A 24 7.14 16.21 3.39
C GLU A 24 6.29 15.38 4.37
N LEU A 25 5.96 14.13 4.01
CA LEU A 25 5.27 13.20 4.90
C LEU A 25 6.07 12.92 6.17
N ARG A 26 7.40 12.74 6.05
CA ARG A 26 8.30 12.56 7.20
C ARG A 26 8.35 13.80 8.08
N LYS A 27 8.54 14.99 7.48
CA LYS A 27 8.65 16.27 8.20
C LYS A 27 7.37 16.61 8.98
N THR A 28 6.22 16.50 8.32
CA THR A 28 4.92 16.83 8.91
C THR A 28 4.43 15.76 9.89
N ARG A 29 5.03 14.55 9.86
CA ARG A 29 4.56 13.36 10.58
C ARG A 29 3.10 13.02 10.29
N ALA A 30 2.60 13.45 9.13
CA ALA A 30 1.27 13.16 8.68
C ALA A 30 1.11 11.65 8.42
N ARG A 31 -0.08 11.11 8.72
CA ARG A 31 -0.38 9.69 8.54
C ARG A 31 -1.31 9.51 7.36
N ILE A 32 -0.83 8.82 6.33
CA ILE A 32 -1.69 8.38 5.23
C ILE A 32 -2.71 7.36 5.78
N PRO A 33 -4.02 7.57 5.52
CA PRO A 33 -5.05 6.61 5.87
C PRO A 33 -4.74 5.22 5.29
N ALA A 34 -4.83 4.21 6.14
CA ALA A 34 -4.65 2.82 5.72
C ALA A 34 -5.60 1.94 6.51
N THR A 35 -6.16 0.93 5.85
CA THR A 35 -6.94 -0.13 6.50
C THR A 35 -6.10 -1.42 6.58
N ARG A 36 -6.70 -2.50 7.06
CA ARG A 36 -6.09 -3.83 7.07
C ARG A 36 -6.67 -4.66 5.93
N CYS A 37 -5.83 -5.47 5.29
CA CYS A 37 -6.27 -6.45 4.30
C CYS A 37 -7.00 -7.62 4.97
N ILE A 38 -8.08 -8.09 4.34
CA ILE A 38 -8.88 -9.23 4.79
C ILE A 38 -8.05 -10.52 4.74
N GLY A 39 -7.25 -10.73 3.69
CA GLY A 39 -6.50 -11.97 3.47
C GLY A 39 -5.14 -12.06 4.17
N GLY A 40 -4.86 -11.25 5.21
CA GLY A 40 -3.58 -11.37 5.91
C GLY A 40 -3.14 -10.18 6.78
N GLY A 41 -4.05 -9.27 7.14
CA GLY A 41 -3.77 -8.20 8.11
C GLY A 41 -2.71 -7.17 7.68
N LYS A 42 -2.18 -7.27 6.46
CA LYS A 42 -1.23 -6.30 5.89
C LYS A 42 -1.90 -4.94 5.76
N ARG A 43 -1.11 -3.86 5.85
CA ARG A 43 -1.64 -2.50 5.65
C ARG A 43 -2.07 -2.35 4.19
N ARG A 44 -3.29 -1.85 4.00
CA ARG A 44 -3.93 -1.60 2.72
C ARG A 44 -4.09 -0.09 2.53
N TYR A 45 -3.55 0.41 1.44
CA TYR A 45 -3.71 1.78 0.96
C TYR A 45 -4.78 1.83 -0.11
N PHE A 46 -5.49 2.96 -0.18
CA PHE A 46 -6.62 3.12 -1.09
C PHE A 46 -6.15 3.33 -2.52
N THR A 47 -5.13 4.17 -2.72
CA THR A 47 -4.58 4.47 -4.04
C THR A 47 -3.12 4.00 -4.16
N ARG A 48 -2.65 3.89 -5.40
CA ARG A 48 -1.24 3.61 -5.69
C ARG A 48 -0.35 4.73 -5.17
N GLY A 49 -0.75 5.98 -5.40
CA GLY A 49 -0.04 7.17 -4.95
C GLY A 49 0.14 7.21 -3.44
N ASP A 50 -0.88 6.83 -2.67
CA ASP A 50 -0.78 6.71 -1.21
C ASP A 50 0.30 5.69 -0.80
N ALA A 51 0.30 4.52 -1.43
CA ALA A 51 1.29 3.48 -1.14
C ALA A 51 2.71 3.93 -1.53
N GLU A 52 2.87 4.57 -2.68
CA GLU A 52 4.16 5.11 -3.15
C GLU A 52 4.65 6.28 -2.29
N LEU A 53 3.76 7.14 -1.82
CA LEU A 53 4.10 8.24 -0.91
C LEU A 53 4.58 7.69 0.44
N VAL A 54 3.93 6.65 0.97
CA VAL A 54 4.44 5.95 2.16
C VAL A 54 5.79 5.32 1.84
N LEU A 55 5.94 4.61 0.73
CA LEU A 55 7.19 3.96 0.34
C LEU A 55 8.35 4.96 0.25
N ALA A 56 8.12 6.12 -0.35
CA ALA A 56 9.11 7.21 -0.43
C ALA A 56 9.40 7.86 0.93
N SER A 57 8.46 7.79 1.87
CA SER A 57 8.62 8.30 3.23
C SER A 57 9.41 7.36 4.16
N LEU A 58 9.51 6.07 3.82
CA LEU A 58 10.23 5.12 4.66
C LEU A 58 11.72 5.40 4.66
N ASP A 59 12.32 5.17 5.82
CA ASP A 59 13.76 5.20 5.98
C ASP A 59 14.35 3.94 5.34
N ARG A 60 15.31 4.12 4.43
CA ARG A 60 15.99 3.03 3.72
C ARG A 60 17.15 2.46 4.52
N ASP A 61 17.63 3.22 5.51
CA ASP A 61 18.76 2.83 6.35
C ASP A 61 18.31 1.99 7.55
N ASP A 62 17.04 2.11 7.96
CA ASP A 62 16.46 1.28 9.02
C ASP A 62 16.18 -0.16 8.53
N PRO A 63 16.95 -1.17 9.00
CA PRO A 63 16.74 -2.55 8.58
C PRO A 63 15.40 -3.10 9.05
N ARG A 64 14.67 -2.47 9.97
CA ARG A 64 13.34 -2.94 10.38
C ARG A 64 12.24 -2.56 9.37
N ARG A 65 12.50 -1.60 8.46
CA ARG A 65 11.50 -1.04 7.54
C ARG A 65 11.83 -1.33 6.08
N ARG A 66 11.86 -2.62 5.73
CA ARG A 66 12.30 -3.15 4.44
C ARG A 66 11.20 -3.18 3.37
N GLU A 67 10.43 -2.12 3.18
CA GLU A 67 9.44 -2.12 2.12
C GLU A 67 10.07 -1.64 0.81
N ARG A 68 9.90 -2.39 -0.30
CA ARG A 68 10.56 -2.08 -1.59
C ARG A 68 9.63 -1.55 -2.66
N ARG A 69 8.41 -2.11 -2.74
CA ARG A 69 7.50 -1.85 -3.84
C ARG A 69 6.06 -1.82 -3.38
N ALA A 70 5.25 -1.04 -4.08
CA ALA A 70 3.80 -1.11 -4.00
C ALA A 70 3.27 -2.15 -5.01
N TYR A 71 2.30 -2.97 -4.61
CA TYR A 71 1.62 -3.92 -5.50
C TYR A 71 0.12 -3.95 -5.22
N ARG A 72 -0.68 -4.27 -6.23
CA ARG A 72 -2.13 -4.45 -6.08
C ARG A 72 -2.40 -5.85 -5.54
N CYS A 73 -3.09 -5.94 -4.40
CA CYS A 73 -3.45 -7.23 -3.81
C CYS A 73 -4.64 -7.84 -4.56
N PRO A 74 -4.56 -9.11 -5.02
CA PRO A 74 -5.67 -9.74 -5.74
C PRO A 74 -6.88 -10.03 -4.84
N MET A 75 -6.67 -10.21 -3.53
CA MET A 75 -7.74 -10.55 -2.57
C MET A 75 -8.60 -9.35 -2.15
N CYS A 76 -7.99 -8.19 -1.91
CA CYS A 76 -8.69 -7.00 -1.39
C CYS A 76 -8.73 -5.82 -2.38
N HIS A 77 -8.14 -6.02 -3.56
CA HIS A 77 -7.96 -5.04 -4.64
C HIS A 77 -7.32 -3.70 -4.27
N GLY A 78 -6.79 -3.58 -3.05
CA GLY A 78 -6.09 -2.39 -2.56
C GLY A 78 -4.58 -2.47 -2.78
N TRP A 79 -3.89 -1.38 -2.44
CA TRP A 79 -2.45 -1.25 -2.63
C TRP A 79 -1.68 -1.62 -1.36
N HIS A 80 -0.67 -2.47 -1.51
CA HIS A 80 0.10 -3.03 -0.42
C HIS A 80 1.58 -2.79 -0.64
N LEU A 81 2.35 -2.74 0.45
CA LEU A 81 3.80 -2.75 0.37
C LEU A 81 4.34 -4.19 0.45
N THR A 82 5.36 -4.47 -0.35
CA THR A 82 6.11 -5.74 -0.27
C THR A 82 7.35 -5.56 0.58
N SER A 83 7.37 -6.28 1.70
CA SER A 83 8.50 -6.37 2.60
C SER A 83 9.57 -7.27 2.00
N ARG A 84 10.84 -6.89 2.15
CA ARG A 84 11.98 -7.80 1.90
C ARG A 84 12.30 -8.59 3.14
N THR A 85 12.84 -9.79 2.94
CA THR A 85 13.47 -10.51 4.04
C THR A 85 14.77 -9.83 4.45
N LEU A 86 15.21 -10.08 5.68
CA LEU A 86 16.47 -9.55 6.19
C LEU A 86 17.68 -10.02 5.36
N ALA A 87 17.65 -11.27 4.90
CA ALA A 87 18.68 -11.83 4.02
C ALA A 87 18.76 -11.08 2.68
N GLN A 88 17.61 -10.83 2.03
CA GLN A 88 17.56 -10.08 0.77
C GLN A 88 18.11 -8.66 0.90
N HIS A 89 17.92 -8.01 2.05
CA HIS A 89 18.45 -6.68 2.32
C HIS A 89 19.98 -6.70 2.50
N ARG A 90 20.50 -7.64 3.30
CA ARG A 90 21.95 -7.79 3.52
C ARG A 90 22.68 -8.09 2.22
N ALA A 91 22.15 -9.00 1.40
CA ALA A 91 22.75 -9.36 0.11
C ALA A 91 22.90 -8.14 -0.81
N GLU A 92 21.91 -7.25 -0.86
CA GLU A 92 22.03 -6.02 -1.65
C GLU A 92 22.97 -4.99 -1.05
N GLN A 93 23.03 -4.85 0.28
CA GLN A 93 24.00 -3.95 0.90
C GLN A 93 25.44 -4.39 0.58
N LEU A 94 25.72 -5.69 0.63
CA LEU A 94 27.01 -6.24 0.22
C LEU A 94 27.27 -5.97 -1.27
N ALA A 95 26.29 -6.24 -2.14
CA ALA A 95 26.43 -5.97 -3.58
C ALA A 95 26.68 -4.47 -3.88
N ALA A 96 26.01 -3.56 -3.15
CA ALA A 96 26.20 -2.12 -3.30
C ALA A 96 27.59 -1.67 -2.81
N ALA A 97 28.09 -2.24 -1.71
CA ALA A 97 29.45 -1.98 -1.24
C ALA A 97 30.49 -2.41 -2.29
N HIS A 98 30.35 -3.61 -2.87
CA HIS A 98 31.24 -4.09 -3.92
C HIS A 98 31.16 -3.27 -5.22
N SER A 99 29.98 -2.71 -5.53
CA SER A 99 29.79 -1.85 -6.72
C SER A 99 30.39 -0.46 -6.52
N SER A 100 30.61 -0.03 -5.27
CA SER A 100 31.18 1.29 -4.96
C SER A 100 32.71 1.27 -4.97
N ASP A 101 33.32 0.11 -4.71
CA ASP A 101 34.77 -0.10 -4.66
C ASP A 101 35.42 -0.26 -6.05
N SER A 102 34.60 -0.37 -7.12
CA SER A 102 35.09 -0.56 -8.49
C SER A 102 35.34 0.75 -9.25
N VAL A 103 35.16 1.92 -8.62
CA VAL A 103 35.59 3.21 -9.18
C VAL A 103 37.05 3.45 -8.81
N VAL A 104 37.93 2.63 -9.38
CA VAL A 104 39.36 2.93 -9.41
C VAL A 104 39.58 3.91 -10.56
N HIS A 105 40.26 5.01 -10.25
CA HIS A 105 40.78 5.98 -11.21
C HIS A 105 41.55 5.28 -12.35
N ASP A 106 41.03 5.35 -13.58
CA ASP A 106 41.87 5.33 -14.77
C ASP A 106 42.15 6.78 -15.16
N GLY A 107 43.13 7.35 -14.49
CA GLY A 107 43.91 8.44 -15.05
C GLY A 107 45.17 7.85 -15.67
N GLU A 108 45.08 7.27 -16.88
CA GLU A 108 46.23 7.27 -17.79
C GLU A 108 45.80 7.19 -19.26
N LEU A 109 46.18 8.24 -19.98
CA LEU A 109 46.01 8.50 -21.40
C LEU A 109 46.67 7.39 -22.24
N HIS A 110 45.90 6.48 -22.83
CA HIS A 110 46.40 5.61 -23.90
C HIS A 110 45.59 5.80 -25.18
N ASP A 111 46.19 6.52 -26.11
CA ASP A 111 45.78 6.62 -27.51
C ASP A 111 45.97 5.25 -28.18
N HIS A 112 44.87 4.50 -28.27
CA HIS A 112 44.83 3.23 -28.99
C HIS A 112 43.81 3.32 -30.10
N THR A 113 44.33 3.66 -31.27
CA THR A 113 43.72 3.51 -32.59
C THR A 113 42.92 2.20 -32.70
N PRO A 114 41.64 2.23 -33.06
CA PRO A 114 40.86 1.01 -33.28
C PRO A 114 41.29 0.32 -34.57
N ARG A 115 41.84 -0.89 -34.43
CA ARG A 115 42.14 -1.81 -35.53
C ARG A 115 40.83 -2.48 -36.00
N PRO A 116 40.48 -2.46 -37.30
CA PRO A 116 39.26 -3.10 -37.79
C PRO A 116 39.43 -4.63 -37.80
N VAL A 117 38.78 -5.32 -36.87
CA VAL A 117 38.68 -6.80 -36.90
C VAL A 117 37.45 -7.18 -37.71
N ARG A 118 37.76 -7.71 -38.89
CA ARG A 118 36.87 -8.30 -39.87
C ARG A 118 36.33 -9.63 -39.34
N GLY A 119 35.02 -9.80 -39.36
CA GLY A 119 34.36 -11.11 -39.38
C GLY A 119 33.98 -11.71 -38.04
N GLN A 120 32.83 -11.30 -37.51
CA GLN A 120 32.01 -12.23 -36.73
C GLN A 120 30.67 -12.40 -37.45
N ARG A 121 30.45 -13.64 -37.87
CA ARG A 121 29.23 -14.11 -38.52
C ARG A 121 28.05 -13.87 -37.59
N ALA A 122 27.00 -13.28 -38.13
CA ALA A 122 25.71 -13.20 -37.47
C ALA A 122 25.15 -14.61 -37.31
N ASP A 123 25.01 -15.08 -36.07
CA ASP A 123 24.13 -16.19 -35.76
C ASP A 123 22.67 -15.70 -35.92
N PRO A 124 21.82 -16.39 -36.68
CA PRO A 124 20.43 -15.98 -36.83
C PRO A 124 19.69 -16.18 -35.51
N VAL A 125 19.13 -15.07 -35.02
CA VAL A 125 18.17 -15.02 -33.91
C VAL A 125 17.05 -16.03 -34.17
N ARG A 126 16.99 -17.09 -33.36
CA ARG A 126 15.88 -18.04 -33.35
C ARG A 126 14.65 -17.32 -32.80
N GLU A 127 13.81 -16.84 -33.72
CA GLU A 127 12.53 -16.20 -33.44
C GLU A 127 11.57 -17.25 -32.87
N ASN A 128 11.45 -17.29 -31.54
CA ASN A 128 10.46 -18.12 -30.84
C ASN A 128 9.08 -17.46 -30.92
N THR A 129 8.49 -17.48 -32.11
CA THR A 129 7.09 -17.08 -32.33
C THR A 129 6.19 -18.21 -31.83
N ARG A 130 5.90 -18.23 -30.52
CA ARG A 130 4.78 -19.00 -29.99
C ARG A 130 3.49 -18.36 -30.49
N THR A 131 2.93 -18.94 -31.54
CA THR A 131 1.56 -18.69 -32.00
C THR A 131 0.60 -18.94 -30.85
N ALA A 132 0.11 -17.86 -30.23
CA ALA A 132 -0.98 -17.93 -29.28
C ALA A 132 -2.25 -18.37 -30.03
N PRO A 133 -3.09 -19.25 -29.44
CA PRO A 133 -4.37 -19.60 -30.04
C PRO A 133 -5.20 -18.33 -30.22
N ALA A 134 -5.80 -18.18 -31.41
CA ALA A 134 -6.70 -17.09 -31.73
C ALA A 134 -7.84 -17.06 -30.71
N ASP A 135 -7.80 -16.10 -29.79
CA ASP A 135 -8.86 -15.80 -28.84
C ASP A 135 -10.08 -15.35 -29.67
N PRO A 136 -11.23 -16.04 -29.60
CA PRO A 136 -12.41 -15.64 -30.38
C PRO A 136 -12.74 -14.20 -30.05
N ALA A 137 -12.84 -13.38 -31.10
CA ALA A 137 -12.98 -11.94 -31.09
C ALA A 137 -13.69 -11.43 -29.82
N ARG A 138 -12.91 -10.83 -28.90
CA ARG A 138 -13.47 -10.03 -27.81
C ARG A 138 -14.38 -8.99 -28.44
N GLN A 139 -15.69 -9.23 -28.36
CA GLN A 139 -16.68 -8.26 -28.79
C GLN A 139 -16.48 -6.99 -27.98
N VAL A 140 -16.03 -5.94 -28.65
CA VAL A 140 -15.91 -4.62 -28.05
C VAL A 140 -17.34 -4.18 -27.74
N PRO A 141 -17.66 -3.87 -26.47
CA PRO A 141 -19.01 -3.47 -26.11
C PRO A 141 -19.37 -2.19 -26.86
N THR A 142 -20.60 -2.15 -27.37
CA THR A 142 -21.10 -0.98 -28.11
C THR A 142 -21.21 0.24 -27.18
N PRO A 143 -21.12 1.47 -27.71
CA PRO A 143 -21.33 2.69 -26.92
C PRO A 143 -22.67 2.69 -26.15
N ALA A 144 -23.71 2.08 -26.71
CA ALA A 144 -25.02 1.94 -26.07
C ALA A 144 -24.97 1.05 -24.81
N GLU A 145 -24.25 -0.08 -24.87
CA GLU A 145 -24.08 -0.97 -23.71
C GLU A 145 -23.27 -0.32 -22.59
N VAL A 146 -22.25 0.47 -22.95
CA VAL A 146 -21.46 1.25 -21.98
C VAL A 146 -22.34 2.32 -21.31
N ALA A 147 -23.19 3.01 -22.08
CA ALA A 147 -24.12 4.00 -21.55
C ALA A 147 -25.15 3.37 -20.59
N ALA A 148 -25.74 2.22 -20.96
CA ALA A 148 -26.70 1.49 -20.14
C ALA A 148 -26.09 1.03 -18.80
N ARG A 149 -24.86 0.48 -18.83
CA ARG A 149 -24.12 0.09 -17.62
C ARG A 149 -23.85 1.30 -16.70
N THR A 150 -23.51 2.44 -17.28
CA THR A 150 -23.22 3.66 -16.53
C THR A 150 -24.48 4.25 -15.89
N ALA A 151 -25.62 4.21 -16.59
CA ALA A 151 -26.91 4.65 -16.07
C ALA A 151 -27.40 3.79 -14.89
N ALA A 152 -27.25 2.46 -14.97
CA ALA A 152 -27.63 1.54 -13.89
C ALA A 152 -26.84 1.80 -12.59
N LEU A 153 -25.55 2.10 -12.69
CA LEU A 153 -24.71 2.45 -11.54
C LEU A 153 -25.12 3.77 -10.89
N ARG A 154 -25.55 4.76 -11.68
CA ARG A 154 -26.05 6.04 -11.15
C ARG A 154 -27.34 5.88 -10.36
N ARG A 155 -28.29 5.05 -10.83
CA ARG A 155 -29.55 4.79 -10.10
C ARG A 155 -29.32 4.17 -8.72
N ARG A 156 -28.47 3.13 -8.65
CA ARG A 156 -28.11 2.49 -7.36
C ARG A 156 -27.45 3.43 -6.36
N ARG A 157 -26.72 4.45 -6.85
CA ARG A 157 -26.07 5.44 -5.98
C ARG A 157 -27.07 6.39 -5.33
N VAL A 158 -28.13 6.76 -6.06
CA VAL A 158 -29.19 7.63 -5.56
C VAL A 158 -30.06 6.89 -4.54
N GLU A 159 -30.40 5.62 -4.81
CA GLU A 159 -31.14 4.78 -3.85
C GLU A 159 -30.36 4.55 -2.54
N ALA A 160 -29.03 4.40 -2.61
CA ALA A 160 -28.19 4.22 -1.43
C ALA A 160 -28.09 5.48 -0.54
N THR A 161 -28.35 6.68 -1.09
CA THR A 161 -28.34 7.93 -0.33
C THR A 161 -29.66 8.24 0.38
N GLU A 162 -30.76 7.58 0.02
CA GLU A 162 -32.07 7.80 0.65
C GLU A 162 -32.36 6.85 1.82
N SER A 163 -31.47 5.90 2.13
CA SER A 163 -31.65 5.05 3.30
C SER A 163 -31.52 5.91 4.58
N PRO A 164 -32.56 6.05 5.41
CA PRO A 164 -32.56 6.94 6.55
C PRO A 164 -31.48 6.51 7.53
N VAL A 165 -30.51 7.40 7.77
CA VAL A 165 -29.47 7.20 8.77
C VAL A 165 -30.17 7.07 10.13
N PRO A 166 -30.03 5.93 10.84
CA PRO A 166 -30.70 5.76 12.12
C PRO A 166 -30.19 6.82 13.11
N PRO A 167 -31.08 7.44 13.90
CA PRO A 167 -30.70 8.49 14.84
C PRO A 167 -29.64 7.96 15.82
N ARG A 168 -28.59 8.77 16.02
CA ARG A 168 -27.41 8.44 16.86
C ARG A 168 -27.74 8.07 18.32
N SER A 169 -28.96 8.34 18.79
CA SER A 169 -29.40 8.10 20.18
C SER A 169 -29.56 6.62 20.54
N VAL A 170 -29.78 5.72 19.59
CA VAL A 170 -30.05 4.29 19.89
C VAL A 170 -28.76 3.50 20.19
N ARG A 171 -27.61 3.93 19.66
CA ARG A 171 -26.34 3.20 19.77
C ARG A 171 -25.71 3.28 21.17
N ASN A 172 -25.92 4.41 21.87
CA ASN A 172 -25.33 4.62 23.20
C ASN A 172 -26.05 3.80 24.29
N ASN A 173 -27.32 3.48 24.11
CA ASN A 173 -28.09 2.71 25.10
C ASN A 173 -27.74 1.22 25.13
N ARG A 174 -27.29 0.61 24.02
CA ARG A 174 -26.87 -0.81 24.01
C ARG A 174 -25.56 -1.04 24.76
N ILE A 175 -24.59 -0.14 24.61
CA ILE A 175 -23.29 -0.25 25.30
C ILE A 175 -23.47 -0.04 26.81
N ALA A 176 -24.28 0.95 27.21
CA ALA A 176 -24.60 1.18 28.61
C ALA A 176 -25.33 -0.01 29.27
N LYS A 177 -26.24 -0.69 28.54
CA LYS A 177 -26.97 -1.86 29.06
C LYS A 177 -26.04 -3.06 29.25
N LEU A 178 -25.12 -3.32 28.32
CA LEU A 178 -24.14 -4.42 28.44
C LEU A 178 -23.15 -4.21 29.59
N LEU A 179 -22.67 -2.97 29.80
CA LEU A 179 -21.76 -2.66 30.90
C LEU A 179 -22.42 -2.84 32.27
N ARG A 180 -23.69 -2.43 32.44
CA ARG A 180 -24.42 -2.63 33.70
C ARG A 180 -24.57 -4.11 34.03
N THR A 181 -24.91 -4.96 33.06
CA THR A 181 -25.09 -6.40 33.29
C THR A 181 -23.78 -7.12 33.67
N ALA A 182 -22.64 -6.68 33.12
CA ALA A 182 -21.33 -7.24 33.44
C ALA A 182 -20.91 -6.91 34.88
N ILE A 183 -21.14 -5.68 35.34
CA ILE A 183 -20.79 -5.24 36.70
C ILE A 183 -21.58 -6.02 37.75
N THR A 184 -22.89 -6.24 37.55
CA THR A 184 -23.74 -6.94 38.52
C THR A 184 -23.39 -8.43 38.67
N ARG A 185 -22.79 -9.05 37.64
CA ARG A 185 -22.32 -10.45 37.72
C ARG A 185 -21.03 -10.58 38.52
N LEU A 186 -20.17 -9.57 38.49
CA LEU A 186 -18.89 -9.59 39.20
C LEU A 186 -19.07 -9.36 40.71
N THR A 187 -20.11 -8.63 41.13
CA THR A 187 -20.35 -8.35 42.55
C THR A 187 -21.12 -9.44 43.29
N ARG A 188 -21.60 -10.48 42.61
CA ARG A 188 -22.35 -11.59 43.24
C ARG A 188 -21.48 -12.79 43.67
N ILE A 189 -20.19 -12.74 43.40
CA ILE A 189 -19.22 -13.77 43.81
C ILE A 189 -18.50 -13.26 45.06
N ALA A 190 -19.19 -13.28 46.19
CA ALA A 190 -18.54 -13.18 47.50
C ALA A 190 -18.34 -14.61 48.04
N PRO A 191 -17.17 -14.92 48.64
CA PRO A 191 -16.82 -16.26 49.06
C PRO A 191 -17.61 -16.69 50.30
N ARG A 192 -18.29 -17.84 50.21
CA ARG A 192 -18.63 -18.66 51.39
C ARG A 192 -17.32 -19.09 52.07
N ARG A 193 -16.92 -18.38 53.11
CA ARG A 193 -15.97 -18.90 54.10
C ARG A 193 -16.78 -19.63 55.16
N GLY A 194 -16.52 -20.92 55.28
CA GLY A 194 -17.12 -21.79 56.29
C GLY A 194 -16.63 -21.46 57.69
N ARG A 195 -17.53 -21.71 58.63
CA ARG A 195 -17.26 -22.40 59.90
C ARG A 195 -18.42 -23.35 60.14
#